data_AF-A0A137RJT8-F1
#
_entry.id   AF-A0A137RJT8-F1
#
_cell.length_a   1.000
_cell.length_b   1.000
_cell.length_c   1.000
_cell.angle_alpha   90.00
_cell.angle_beta   90.00
_cell.angle_gamma   90.00
#
_symmetry.space_group_name_H-M   'P 1'
#
loop_
_entity.id
_entity.type
_entity.pdbx_description
1 polymer ?
#
loop_
_entity_poly.entity_id
_entity_poly.type
_entity_poly.pdbx_seq_one_letter_code
_entity_poly.pdbx_strand_id
1 'polypeptide(L)'
;MASNSEVGHAKNVANFQDLIAFVEGYGPIYNPSKTSLTAEQLTALHATANASLQNVINLNTAYNDAVNSRVEAFADLRPLSTRLVNALEATDASQEKIDDAKGYNRKIQGQRATKEEPLDPNAPAPRRISASQQSYDQLIQHFQGLISVLASEPSYAPNETELQITSLQARAQDLSNKNNQEASADTAVSNARLERNRILYQENTGLVDTALDVKKYVKSLFGASSAEYNQIKGIKFKKYKD
;
A
#
# COMPACT_ATOMS: atom_id res chain seq x y z
N MET A 1 20.61 9.80 -30.88
CA MET A 1 21.04 9.38 -29.53
C MET A 1 19.80 9.32 -28.64
N ALA A 2 19.46 8.15 -28.12
CA ALA A 2 18.31 8.01 -27.24
C ALA A 2 18.52 8.89 -26.00
N SER A 3 17.58 9.80 -25.77
CA SER A 3 17.56 10.64 -24.58
C SER A 3 17.20 9.75 -23.39
N ASN A 4 18.20 9.21 -22.72
CA ASN A 4 18.03 8.61 -21.39
C ASN A 4 17.93 9.76 -20.38
N SER A 5 16.89 10.59 -20.48
CA SER A 5 16.62 11.58 -19.46
C SER A 5 16.02 10.84 -18.27
N GLU A 6 16.85 10.50 -17.30
CA GLU A 6 16.36 10.06 -15.99
C GLU A 6 15.44 11.14 -15.42
N VAL A 7 14.27 10.73 -14.94
CA VAL A 7 13.20 11.58 -14.40
C VAL A 7 12.68 10.98 -13.09
N GLY A 8 11.96 11.76 -12.30
CA GLY A 8 11.28 11.33 -11.08
C GLY A 8 11.72 12.07 -9.82
N HIS A 9 11.13 11.68 -8.69
CA HIS A 9 11.34 12.30 -7.37
C HIS A 9 12.82 12.26 -6.96
N ALA A 10 13.43 11.07 -7.01
CA ALA A 10 14.84 10.87 -6.68
C ALA A 10 15.76 11.71 -7.57
N LYS A 11 15.42 11.88 -8.86
CA LYS A 11 16.24 12.69 -9.76
C LYS A 11 16.18 14.18 -9.41
N ASN A 12 15.04 14.72 -8.98
CA ASN A 12 14.99 16.09 -8.47
C ASN A 12 15.90 16.26 -7.24
N VAL A 13 15.91 15.28 -6.32
CA VAL A 13 16.75 15.34 -5.11
C VAL A 13 18.23 15.29 -5.47
N ALA A 14 18.64 14.39 -6.38
CA ALA A 14 20.01 14.34 -6.89
C ALA A 14 20.43 15.64 -7.60
N ASN A 15 19.57 16.17 -8.47
CA ASN A 15 19.82 17.44 -9.15
C ASN A 15 19.90 18.62 -8.17
N PHE A 16 19.23 18.54 -7.02
CA PHE A 16 19.31 19.55 -5.97
C PHE A 16 20.66 19.52 -5.27
N GLN A 17 21.22 18.33 -5.01
CA GLN A 17 22.59 18.20 -4.52
C GLN A 17 23.60 18.81 -5.48
N ASP A 18 23.46 18.56 -6.79
CA ASP A 18 24.33 19.18 -7.81
C ASP A 18 24.24 20.70 -7.76
N LEU A 19 23.03 21.25 -7.64
CA LEU A 19 22.81 22.69 -7.53
C LEU A 19 23.45 23.27 -6.25
N ILE A 20 23.35 22.57 -5.12
CA ILE A 20 23.98 22.95 -3.84
C ILE A 20 25.50 23.00 -3.99
N ALA A 21 26.10 21.99 -4.63
CA ALA A 21 27.56 21.95 -4.84
C ALA A 21 28.08 23.17 -5.62
N PHE A 22 27.34 23.63 -6.64
CA PHE A 22 27.67 24.88 -7.34
C PHE A 22 27.49 26.11 -6.44
N VAL A 23 26.40 26.18 -5.67
CA VAL A 23 26.14 27.25 -4.71
C VAL A 23 27.27 27.39 -3.69
N GLU A 24 27.74 26.28 -3.13
CA GLU A 24 28.88 26.24 -2.20
C GLU A 24 30.19 26.64 -2.91
N GLY A 25 30.37 26.20 -4.15
CA GLY A 25 31.53 26.55 -4.98
C GLY A 25 31.65 28.04 -5.31
N TYR A 26 30.54 28.79 -5.33
CA TYR A 26 30.56 30.25 -5.50
C TYR A 26 31.06 31.00 -4.26
N GLY A 27 31.13 30.32 -3.10
CA GLY A 27 31.67 30.87 -1.86
C GLY A 27 30.95 32.15 -1.38
N PRO A 28 31.67 33.10 -0.77
CA PRO A 28 31.06 34.30 -0.16
C PRO A 28 30.29 35.22 -1.11
N ILE A 29 30.50 35.08 -2.43
CA ILE A 29 29.77 35.86 -3.45
C ILE A 29 28.29 35.47 -3.44
N TYR A 30 27.98 34.20 -3.17
CA TYR A 30 26.61 33.74 -2.97
C TYR A 30 26.12 34.12 -1.57
N ASN A 31 25.35 35.20 -1.48
CA ASN A 31 24.87 35.75 -0.21
C ASN A 31 23.39 36.20 -0.31
N PRO A 32 22.44 35.27 -0.41
CA PRO A 32 21.03 35.61 -0.60
C PRO A 32 20.43 36.22 0.65
N SER A 33 19.58 37.24 0.48
CA SER A 33 18.79 37.82 1.58
C SER A 33 17.63 36.92 2.02
N LYS A 34 17.11 36.06 1.13
CA LYS A 34 16.06 35.08 1.44
C LYS A 34 16.70 33.89 2.15
N THR A 35 16.40 33.71 3.44
CA THR A 35 17.00 32.67 4.30
C THR A 35 16.87 31.26 3.71
N SER A 36 15.75 30.91 3.06
CA SER A 36 15.58 29.57 2.48
C SER A 36 16.50 29.26 1.29
N LEU A 37 17.23 30.25 0.77
CA LEU A 37 18.20 30.07 -0.31
C LEU A 37 19.64 29.95 0.20
N THR A 38 19.91 30.10 1.50
CA THR A 38 21.27 29.93 2.04
C THR A 38 21.74 28.49 1.89
N ALA A 39 23.05 28.27 1.70
CA ALA A 39 23.61 26.93 1.54
C ALA A 39 23.20 25.97 2.67
N GLU A 40 23.20 26.46 3.92
CA GLU A 40 22.75 25.70 5.09
C GLU A 40 21.29 25.21 4.94
N GLN A 41 20.36 26.09 4.56
CA GLN A 41 18.95 25.73 4.42
C GLN A 41 18.70 24.83 3.21
N LEU A 42 19.45 25.00 2.12
CA LEU A 42 19.38 24.10 0.98
C LEU A 42 19.84 22.68 1.37
N THR A 43 20.96 22.56 2.09
CA THR A 43 21.46 21.27 2.58
C THR A 43 20.48 20.61 3.56
N ALA A 44 19.85 21.37 4.45
CA ALA A 44 18.81 20.87 5.34
C ALA A 44 17.57 20.35 4.58
N LEU A 45 17.13 21.09 3.55
CA LEU A 45 16.02 20.66 2.69
C LEU A 45 16.38 19.40 1.88
N HIS A 46 17.61 19.31 1.39
CA HIS A 46 18.12 18.13 0.68
C HIS A 46 18.14 16.89 1.60
N ALA A 47 18.62 17.03 2.83
CA ALA A 47 18.61 15.94 3.81
C ALA A 47 17.18 15.47 4.11
N THR A 48 16.26 16.40 4.32
CA THR A 48 14.83 16.12 4.54
C THR A 48 14.21 15.40 3.34
N ALA A 49 14.52 15.84 2.12
CA ALA A 49 14.06 15.22 0.89
C ALA A 49 14.57 13.78 0.74
N ASN A 50 15.86 13.51 1.00
CA ASN A 50 16.40 12.15 0.98
C ASN A 50 15.74 11.25 2.02
N ALA A 51 15.57 11.74 3.25
CA ALA A 51 14.89 10.99 4.30
C ALA A 51 13.45 10.63 3.89
N SER A 52 12.73 11.55 3.23
CA SER A 52 11.36 11.29 2.74
C SER A 52 11.32 10.22 1.63
N LEU A 53 12.31 10.18 0.75
CA LEU A 53 12.43 9.13 -0.28
C LEU A 53 12.66 7.76 0.36
N GLN A 54 13.60 7.69 1.31
CA GLN A 54 13.89 6.44 2.03
C GLN A 54 12.68 5.96 2.84
N ASN A 55 11.96 6.89 3.48
CA ASN A 55 10.75 6.57 4.23
C ASN A 55 9.67 5.93 3.35
N VAL A 56 9.43 6.48 2.15
CA VAL A 56 8.48 5.88 1.19
C VAL A 56 8.93 4.49 0.77
N ILE A 57 10.23 4.26 0.51
CA ILE A 57 10.75 2.93 0.18
C ILE A 57 10.47 1.94 1.32
N ASN A 58 10.84 2.29 2.55
CA ASN A 58 10.69 1.43 3.71
C ASN A 58 9.22 1.06 3.96
N LEU A 59 8.33 2.06 3.92
CA LEU A 59 6.89 1.84 4.14
C LEU A 59 6.22 1.10 2.99
N ASN A 60 6.69 1.26 1.75
CA ASN A 60 6.22 0.47 0.63
C ASN A 60 6.63 -1.01 0.75
N THR A 61 7.84 -1.29 1.23
CA THR A 61 8.26 -2.66 1.54
C THR A 61 7.40 -3.26 2.65
N ALA A 62 7.19 -2.53 3.75
CA ALA A 62 6.33 -2.98 4.84
C ALA A 62 4.88 -3.25 4.39
N TYR A 63 4.34 -2.43 3.48
CA TYR A 63 3.04 -2.67 2.84
C TYR A 63 3.04 -3.98 2.03
N ASN A 64 4.04 -4.19 1.17
CA ASN A 64 4.15 -5.43 0.40
C ASN A 64 4.24 -6.66 1.31
N ASP A 65 5.02 -6.59 2.39
CA ASP A 65 5.15 -7.68 3.36
C ASP A 65 3.84 -7.98 4.09
N ALA A 66 3.06 -6.94 4.42
CA ALA A 66 1.74 -7.09 5.01
C ALA A 66 0.73 -7.72 4.03
N VAL A 67 0.78 -7.34 2.75
CA VAL A 67 -0.02 -7.96 1.68
C VAL A 67 0.34 -9.45 1.55
N ASN A 68 1.63 -9.78 1.46
CA ASN A 68 2.11 -11.16 1.35
C ASN A 68 1.66 -11.99 2.56
N SER A 69 1.88 -11.47 3.78
CA SER A 69 1.47 -12.12 5.03
C SER A 69 -0.03 -12.38 5.08
N ARG A 70 -0.85 -11.44 4.59
CA ARG A 70 -2.31 -11.62 4.51
C ARG A 70 -2.66 -12.72 3.50
N VAL A 71 -2.09 -12.69 2.30
CA VAL A 71 -2.35 -13.71 1.27
C VAL A 71 -2.00 -15.11 1.79
N GLU A 72 -0.81 -15.26 2.38
CA GLU A 72 -0.35 -16.52 2.98
C GLU A 72 -1.28 -16.98 4.10
N ALA A 73 -1.68 -16.07 4.99
CA ALA A 73 -2.60 -16.38 6.08
C ALA A 73 -3.97 -16.87 5.58
N PHE A 74 -4.44 -16.49 4.40
CA PHE A 74 -5.75 -16.95 3.90
C PHE A 74 -5.66 -18.16 2.96
N ALA A 75 -4.46 -18.63 2.62
CA ALA A 75 -4.25 -19.65 1.59
C ALA A 75 -4.95 -20.99 1.89
N ASP A 76 -4.95 -21.41 3.16
CA ASP A 76 -5.49 -22.70 3.61
C ASP A 76 -6.93 -22.63 4.16
N LEU A 77 -7.53 -21.44 4.21
CA LEU A 77 -8.85 -21.22 4.80
C LEU A 77 -9.94 -22.09 4.14
N ARG A 78 -9.88 -22.23 2.82
CA ARG A 78 -10.87 -22.99 2.03
C ARG A 78 -10.77 -24.50 2.27
N PRO A 79 -9.59 -25.14 2.16
CA PRO A 79 -9.40 -26.54 2.57
C PRO A 79 -9.80 -26.80 4.02
N LEU A 80 -9.39 -25.93 4.95
CA LEU A 80 -9.73 -26.07 6.37
C LEU A 80 -11.25 -26.03 6.57
N SER A 81 -11.95 -25.07 5.97
CA SER A 81 -13.41 -24.94 6.10
C SER A 81 -14.16 -26.18 5.59
N THR A 82 -13.64 -26.85 4.56
CA THR A 82 -14.21 -28.11 4.07
C THR A 82 -13.99 -29.25 5.07
N ARG A 83 -12.78 -29.34 5.66
CA ARG A 83 -12.47 -30.33 6.70
C ARG A 83 -13.37 -30.15 7.93
N LEU A 84 -13.66 -28.91 8.32
CA LEU A 84 -14.53 -28.61 9.46
C LEU A 84 -15.97 -29.08 9.24
N VAL A 85 -16.52 -28.88 8.03
CA VAL A 85 -17.85 -29.41 7.69
C VAL A 85 -17.86 -30.93 7.78
N ASN A 86 -16.85 -31.61 7.22
CA ASN A 86 -16.78 -33.07 7.28
C ASN A 86 -16.59 -33.59 8.72
N ALA A 87 -15.84 -32.85 9.55
CA ALA A 87 -15.68 -33.17 10.97
C ALA A 87 -17.01 -33.05 11.73
N LEU A 88 -17.83 -32.03 11.42
CA LEU A 88 -19.18 -31.89 11.96
C LEU A 88 -20.14 -32.99 11.48
N GLU A 89 -20.06 -33.39 10.21
CA GLU A 89 -20.87 -34.49 9.65
C GLU A 89 -20.59 -35.84 10.32
N ALA A 90 -19.40 -36.01 10.93
CA ALA A 90 -19.02 -37.23 11.64
C ALA A 90 -19.51 -37.25 13.12
N THR A 91 -20.21 -36.21 13.58
CA THR A 91 -20.76 -36.13 14.94
C THR A 91 -22.26 -36.44 14.95
N ASP A 92 -22.90 -36.34 16.13
CA ASP A 92 -24.35 -36.49 16.29
C ASP A 92 -25.13 -35.20 15.94
N ALA A 93 -24.54 -34.31 15.13
CA ALA A 93 -25.16 -33.05 14.72
C ALA A 93 -26.45 -33.29 13.91
N SER A 94 -27.46 -32.43 14.11
CA SER A 94 -28.67 -32.49 13.30
C SER A 94 -28.39 -32.07 11.86
N GLN A 95 -29.27 -32.50 10.93
CA GLN A 95 -29.14 -32.14 9.52
C GLN A 95 -29.17 -30.63 9.32
N GLU A 96 -29.99 -29.90 10.09
CA GLU A 96 -30.09 -28.44 10.03
C GLU A 96 -28.76 -27.77 10.40
N LYS A 97 -28.06 -28.23 11.44
CA LYS A 97 -26.74 -27.69 11.82
C LYS A 97 -25.68 -27.97 10.75
N ILE A 98 -25.72 -29.16 10.15
CA ILE A 98 -24.83 -29.51 9.03
C ILE A 98 -25.09 -28.59 7.83
N ASP A 99 -26.36 -28.31 7.53
CA ASP A 99 -26.75 -27.43 6.43
C ASP A 99 -26.35 -25.97 6.68
N ASP A 100 -26.44 -25.48 7.91
CA ASP A 100 -25.93 -24.17 8.32
C ASP A 100 -24.41 -24.07 8.10
N ALA A 101 -23.66 -25.09 8.56
CA ALA A 101 -22.21 -25.15 8.36
C ALA A 101 -21.83 -25.19 6.86
N LYS A 102 -22.55 -25.99 6.06
CA LYS A 102 -22.40 -26.01 4.59
C LYS A 102 -22.71 -24.65 3.96
N GLY A 103 -23.70 -23.93 4.49
CA GLY A 103 -24.04 -22.57 4.08
C GLY A 103 -22.86 -21.61 4.21
N TYR A 104 -22.19 -21.61 5.36
CA TYR A 104 -20.98 -20.81 5.59
C TYR A 104 -19.81 -21.27 4.72
N ASN A 105 -19.54 -22.58 4.64
CA ASN A 105 -18.46 -23.10 3.80
C ASN A 105 -18.68 -22.70 2.34
N ARG A 106 -19.90 -22.79 1.81
CA ARG A 106 -20.22 -22.38 0.43
C ARG A 106 -19.85 -20.92 0.16
N LYS A 107 -20.12 -20.02 1.12
CA LYS A 107 -19.72 -18.61 1.03
C LYS A 107 -18.19 -18.45 1.06
N ILE A 108 -17.48 -19.20 1.92
CA ILE A 108 -16.00 -19.20 1.96
C ILE A 108 -15.40 -19.68 0.64
N GLN A 109 -16.01 -20.70 0.01
CA GLN A 109 -15.62 -21.20 -1.31
C GLN A 109 -15.96 -20.25 -2.46
N GLY A 110 -16.75 -19.19 -2.23
CA GLY A 110 -17.22 -18.28 -3.27
C GLY A 110 -18.29 -18.91 -4.19
N GLN A 111 -18.97 -19.94 -3.71
CA GLN A 111 -19.98 -20.67 -4.47
C GLN A 111 -21.39 -20.10 -4.21
N ARG A 112 -22.25 -20.13 -5.23
CA ARG A 112 -23.66 -19.76 -5.09
C ARG A 112 -24.49 -20.93 -4.56
N ALA A 113 -25.52 -20.64 -3.77
CA ALA A 113 -26.45 -21.65 -3.27
C ALA A 113 -27.23 -22.33 -4.42
N THR A 114 -27.61 -21.56 -5.43
CA THR A 114 -28.23 -22.03 -6.66
C THR A 114 -27.21 -22.07 -7.80
N LYS A 115 -27.17 -23.19 -8.54
CA LYS A 115 -26.42 -23.27 -9.80
C LYS A 115 -27.13 -22.42 -10.85
N GLU A 116 -26.36 -21.70 -11.65
CA GLU A 116 -26.93 -20.98 -12.79
C GLU A 116 -27.21 -21.96 -13.93
N GLU A 117 -28.42 -21.87 -14.49
CA GLU A 117 -28.78 -22.54 -15.75
C GLU A 117 -27.88 -22.04 -16.89
N PRO A 118 -27.50 -22.91 -17.85
CA PRO A 118 -26.78 -22.51 -19.05
C PRO A 118 -27.54 -21.40 -19.81
N LEU A 119 -26.83 -20.36 -20.23
CA LEU A 119 -27.43 -19.29 -21.04
C LEU A 119 -27.67 -19.80 -22.46
N ASP A 120 -28.88 -19.56 -22.99
CA ASP A 120 -29.15 -19.71 -24.43
C ASP A 120 -28.28 -18.68 -25.20
N PRO A 121 -27.40 -19.12 -26.12
CA PRO A 121 -26.56 -18.22 -26.92
C PRO A 121 -27.35 -17.22 -27.77
N ASN A 122 -28.63 -17.49 -28.04
CA ASN A 122 -29.50 -16.65 -28.87
C ASN A 122 -30.38 -15.69 -28.06
N ALA A 123 -30.35 -15.76 -26.73
CA ALA A 123 -31.10 -14.86 -25.87
C ALA A 123 -30.26 -13.62 -25.48
N PRO A 124 -30.87 -12.44 -25.30
CA PRO A 124 -30.17 -11.27 -24.79
C PRO A 124 -29.60 -11.58 -23.39
N ALA A 125 -28.34 -11.19 -23.15
CA ALA A 125 -27.67 -11.47 -21.89
C ALA A 125 -28.47 -10.93 -20.70
N PRO A 126 -28.84 -11.77 -19.72
CA PRO A 126 -29.61 -11.31 -18.58
C PRO A 126 -28.79 -10.34 -17.74
N ARG A 127 -29.42 -9.27 -17.22
CA ARG A 127 -28.78 -8.38 -16.25
C ARG A 127 -28.55 -9.15 -14.96
N ARG A 128 -27.28 -9.42 -14.62
CA ARG A 128 -26.87 -10.08 -13.38
C ARG A 128 -26.19 -9.09 -12.46
N ILE A 129 -26.48 -9.18 -11.16
CA ILE A 129 -25.77 -8.46 -10.10
C ILE A 129 -24.71 -9.40 -9.51
N SER A 130 -23.52 -8.87 -9.21
CA SER A 130 -22.51 -9.63 -8.48
C SER A 130 -23.00 -9.88 -7.05
N ALA A 131 -23.05 -11.15 -6.65
CA ALA A 131 -23.38 -11.58 -5.29
C ALA A 131 -22.16 -12.13 -4.53
N SER A 132 -20.95 -11.86 -5.03
CA SER A 132 -19.71 -12.40 -4.45
C SER A 132 -19.41 -11.75 -3.10
N GLN A 133 -19.26 -12.57 -2.06
CA GLN A 133 -18.87 -12.17 -0.69
C GLN A 133 -17.43 -12.65 -0.39
N GLN A 134 -16.48 -12.32 -1.27
CA GLN A 134 -15.11 -12.88 -1.25
C GLN A 134 -14.04 -11.92 -0.72
N SER A 135 -14.40 -10.76 -0.16
CA SER A 135 -13.41 -9.91 0.52
C SER A 135 -12.87 -10.60 1.76
N TYR A 136 -11.65 -10.25 2.18
CA TYR A 136 -11.03 -10.81 3.38
C TYR A 136 -11.91 -10.64 4.63
N ASP A 137 -12.56 -9.48 4.79
CA ASP A 137 -13.53 -9.25 5.88
C ASP A 137 -14.73 -10.21 5.82
N GLN A 138 -15.30 -10.45 4.64
CA GLN A 138 -16.41 -11.39 4.47
C GLN A 138 -15.97 -12.82 4.75
N LEU A 139 -14.77 -13.22 4.30
CA LEU A 139 -14.21 -14.54 4.58
C LEU A 139 -14.01 -14.75 6.09
N ILE A 140 -13.49 -13.74 6.82
CA ILE A 140 -13.40 -13.78 8.29
C ILE A 140 -14.77 -13.96 8.92
N GLN A 141 -15.76 -13.14 8.52
CA GLN A 141 -17.13 -13.21 9.05
C GLN A 141 -17.77 -14.58 8.81
N HIS A 142 -17.60 -15.15 7.62
CA HIS A 142 -18.13 -16.48 7.30
C HIS A 142 -17.42 -17.58 8.08
N PHE A 143 -16.11 -17.47 8.28
CA PHE A 143 -15.34 -18.42 9.09
C PHE A 143 -15.75 -18.36 10.56
N GLN A 144 -15.94 -17.17 11.12
CA GLN A 144 -16.48 -16.99 12.48
C GLN A 144 -17.91 -17.54 12.63
N GLY A 145 -18.74 -17.39 11.59
CA GLY A 145 -20.06 -18.02 11.52
C GLY A 145 -19.97 -19.54 11.57
N LEU A 146 -19.07 -20.14 10.77
CA LEU A 146 -18.81 -21.58 10.81
C LEU A 146 -18.35 -22.04 12.20
N ILE A 147 -17.39 -21.34 12.81
CA ILE A 147 -16.92 -21.64 14.18
C ILE A 147 -18.07 -21.60 15.19
N SER A 148 -18.96 -20.62 15.08
CA SER A 148 -20.14 -20.52 15.97
C SER A 148 -21.07 -21.72 15.85
N VAL A 149 -21.30 -22.22 14.64
CA VAL A 149 -22.10 -23.44 14.41
C VAL A 149 -21.43 -24.64 15.09
N LEU A 150 -20.13 -24.84 14.87
CA LEU A 150 -19.36 -25.93 15.48
C LEU A 150 -19.37 -25.86 17.00
N ALA A 151 -19.15 -24.69 17.58
CA ALA A 151 -19.15 -24.47 19.03
C ALA A 151 -20.54 -24.69 19.67
N SER A 152 -21.61 -24.55 18.89
CA SER A 152 -22.98 -24.81 19.35
C SER A 152 -23.36 -26.29 19.33
N GLU A 153 -22.50 -27.17 18.80
CA GLU A 153 -22.74 -28.61 18.72
C GLU A 153 -22.02 -29.35 19.86
N PRO A 154 -22.74 -29.88 20.87
CA PRO A 154 -22.11 -30.55 22.01
C PRO A 154 -21.30 -31.79 21.64
N SER A 155 -21.67 -32.49 20.56
CA SER A 155 -20.94 -33.68 20.07
C SER A 155 -19.67 -33.34 19.27
N TYR A 156 -19.42 -32.06 18.96
CA TYR A 156 -18.23 -31.62 18.25
C TYR A 156 -17.01 -31.53 19.20
N ALA A 157 -16.30 -32.66 19.32
CA ALA A 157 -15.12 -32.81 20.18
C ALA A 157 -13.93 -33.44 19.41
N PRO A 158 -13.33 -32.72 18.44
CA PRO A 158 -12.23 -33.26 17.63
C PRO A 158 -10.95 -33.44 18.44
N ASN A 159 -10.18 -34.49 18.11
CA ASN A 159 -8.88 -34.77 18.72
C ASN A 159 -7.75 -33.98 18.03
N GLU A 160 -7.93 -33.64 16.75
CA GLU A 160 -7.00 -32.88 15.95
C GLU A 160 -6.96 -31.42 16.41
N THR A 161 -5.81 -30.98 16.93
CA THR A 161 -5.64 -29.64 17.52
C THR A 161 -6.12 -28.51 16.60
N GLU A 162 -5.87 -28.61 15.29
CA GLU A 162 -6.26 -27.59 14.30
C GLU A 162 -7.78 -27.47 14.09
N LEU A 163 -8.58 -28.49 14.45
CA LEU A 163 -10.04 -28.49 14.30
C LEU A 163 -10.75 -28.08 15.60
N GLN A 164 -10.03 -27.95 16.71
CA GLN A 164 -10.57 -27.56 18.01
C GLN A 164 -11.01 -26.09 18.00
N ILE A 165 -12.13 -25.79 18.68
CA ILE A 165 -12.73 -24.45 18.71
C ILE A 165 -11.73 -23.36 19.12
N THR A 166 -10.90 -23.61 20.15
CA THR A 166 -9.88 -22.65 20.59
C THR A 166 -8.85 -22.33 19.51
N SER A 167 -8.38 -23.33 18.77
CA SER A 167 -7.44 -23.15 17.66
C SER A 167 -8.08 -22.38 16.50
N LEU A 168 -9.35 -22.67 16.20
CA LEU A 168 -10.10 -21.96 15.16
C LEU A 168 -10.37 -20.50 15.52
N GLN A 169 -10.67 -20.21 16.79
CA GLN A 169 -10.81 -18.84 17.28
C GLN A 169 -9.48 -18.07 17.20
N ALA A 170 -8.37 -18.70 17.60
CA ALA A 170 -7.03 -18.12 17.44
C ALA A 170 -6.73 -17.85 15.96
N ARG A 171 -7.11 -18.78 15.07
CA ARG A 171 -6.96 -18.61 13.61
C ARG A 171 -7.79 -17.44 13.08
N ALA A 172 -9.05 -17.31 13.48
CA ALA A 172 -9.90 -16.19 13.07
C ALA A 172 -9.34 -14.84 13.55
N GLN A 173 -8.78 -14.79 14.76
CA GLN A 173 -8.13 -13.59 15.28
C GLN A 173 -6.86 -13.24 14.49
N ASP A 174 -6.03 -14.22 14.15
CA ASP A 174 -4.84 -14.02 13.31
C ASP A 174 -5.23 -13.46 11.93
N LEU A 175 -6.24 -14.04 11.26
CA LEU A 175 -6.75 -13.52 9.98
C LEU A 175 -7.20 -12.06 10.07
N SER A 176 -7.93 -11.70 11.13
CA SER A 176 -8.36 -10.32 11.41
C SER A 176 -7.17 -9.39 11.62
N ASN A 177 -6.19 -9.81 12.43
CA ASN A 177 -4.98 -9.04 12.67
C ASN A 177 -4.19 -8.78 11.38
N LYS A 178 -4.01 -9.81 10.53
CA LYS A 178 -3.31 -9.68 9.24
C LYS A 178 -4.06 -8.76 8.28
N ASN A 179 -5.39 -8.81 8.27
CA ASN A 179 -6.18 -7.90 7.44
C ASN A 179 -6.04 -6.44 7.90
N ASN A 180 -6.11 -6.19 9.21
CA ASN A 180 -5.94 -4.85 9.79
C ASN A 180 -4.51 -4.31 9.64
N GLN A 181 -3.50 -5.18 9.72
CA GLN A 181 -2.10 -4.83 9.52
C GLN A 181 -1.87 -4.29 8.10
N GLU A 182 -2.46 -4.93 7.08
CA GLU A 182 -2.34 -4.45 5.70
C GLU A 182 -3.01 -3.10 5.50
N ALA A 183 -4.23 -2.90 6.02
CA ALA A 183 -4.92 -1.61 5.94
C ALA A 183 -4.13 -0.47 6.62
N SER A 184 -3.49 -0.78 7.76
CA SER A 184 -2.62 0.17 8.48
C SER A 184 -1.37 0.50 7.67
N ALA A 185 -0.75 -0.50 7.04
CA ALA A 185 0.45 -0.32 6.21
C ALA A 185 0.16 0.46 4.92
N ASP A 186 -1.00 0.23 4.28
CA ASP A 186 -1.46 1.01 3.13
C ASP A 186 -1.62 2.50 3.48
N THR A 187 -2.29 2.77 4.61
CA THR A 187 -2.45 4.13 5.13
C THR A 187 -1.09 4.79 5.39
N ALA A 188 -0.14 4.05 5.97
CA ALA A 188 1.19 4.56 6.28
C ALA A 188 1.98 4.93 5.01
N VAL A 189 2.02 4.07 3.99
CA VAL A 189 2.72 4.38 2.72
C VAL A 189 2.04 5.52 1.96
N SER A 190 0.71 5.59 1.99
CA SER A 190 -0.05 6.70 1.39
C SER A 190 0.32 8.05 2.02
N ASN A 191 0.31 8.13 3.35
CA ASN A 191 0.71 9.34 4.08
C ASN A 191 2.17 9.73 3.83
N ALA A 192 3.07 8.75 3.72
CA ALA A 192 4.47 9.01 3.41
C ALA A 192 4.67 9.60 2.01
N ARG A 193 3.89 9.15 1.02
CA ARG A 193 3.88 9.72 -0.35
C ARG A 193 3.38 11.17 -0.33
N LEU A 194 2.32 11.46 0.44
CA LEU A 194 1.82 12.83 0.63
C LEU A 194 2.89 13.74 1.24
N GLU A 195 3.55 13.31 2.31
CA GLU A 195 4.60 14.13 2.96
C GLU A 195 5.81 14.35 2.04
N ARG A 196 6.24 13.32 1.32
CA ARG A 196 7.28 13.47 0.28
C ARG A 196 6.85 14.50 -0.78
N ASN A 197 5.60 14.46 -1.24
CA ASN A 197 5.10 15.42 -2.22
C ASN A 197 5.04 16.85 -1.64
N ARG A 198 4.70 16.99 -0.36
CA ARG A 198 4.77 18.28 0.34
C ARG A 198 6.20 18.80 0.35
N ILE A 199 7.17 18.00 0.78
CA ILE A 199 8.59 18.38 0.83
C ILE A 199 9.14 18.75 -0.57
N LEU A 200 8.76 18.01 -1.61
CA LEU A 200 9.32 18.23 -2.95
C LEU A 200 8.60 19.31 -3.75
N TYR A 201 7.29 19.46 -3.59
CA TYR A 201 6.43 20.17 -4.54
C TYR A 201 5.50 21.21 -3.94
N GLN A 202 5.48 21.38 -2.61
CA GLN A 202 4.69 22.43 -1.97
C GLN A 202 5.04 23.79 -2.58
N GLU A 203 4.01 24.58 -2.85
CA GLU A 203 4.18 25.88 -3.49
C GLU A 203 5.06 26.79 -2.63
N ASN A 204 6.04 27.45 -3.26
CA ASN A 204 6.97 28.42 -2.68
C ASN A 204 7.98 27.87 -1.65
N THR A 205 7.75 26.69 -1.07
CA THR A 205 8.60 26.11 -0.02
C THR A 205 9.21 24.76 -0.39
N GLY A 206 8.60 24.04 -1.34
CA GLY A 206 9.08 22.73 -1.77
C GLY A 206 10.40 22.80 -2.53
N LEU A 207 11.14 21.69 -2.53
CA LEU A 207 12.47 21.57 -3.16
C LEU A 207 12.52 22.11 -4.59
N VAL A 208 11.51 21.79 -5.42
CA VAL A 208 11.50 22.26 -6.82
C VAL A 208 11.41 23.79 -6.90
N ASP A 209 10.53 24.42 -6.13
CA ASP A 209 10.35 25.87 -6.19
C ASP A 209 11.57 26.60 -5.61
N THR A 210 12.13 26.08 -4.51
CA THR A 210 13.38 26.56 -3.91
C THR A 210 14.54 26.47 -4.91
N ALA A 211 14.69 25.36 -5.62
CA ALA A 211 15.74 25.19 -6.64
C ALA A 211 15.59 26.18 -7.81
N LEU A 212 14.35 26.46 -8.24
CA LEU A 212 14.08 27.46 -9.26
C LEU A 212 14.40 28.88 -8.77
N ASP A 213 14.15 29.19 -7.51
CA ASP A 213 14.51 30.47 -6.90
C ASP A 213 16.02 30.65 -6.75
N VAL A 214 16.77 29.60 -6.38
CA VAL A 214 18.24 29.61 -6.40
C VAL A 214 18.75 29.98 -7.79
N LYS A 215 18.19 29.36 -8.85
CA LYS A 215 18.57 29.70 -10.24
C LYS A 215 18.30 31.15 -10.60
N LYS A 216 17.16 31.71 -10.15
CA LYS A 216 16.84 33.13 -10.38
C LYS A 216 17.84 34.02 -9.63
N TYR A 217 18.18 33.68 -8.39
CA TYR A 217 19.14 34.43 -7.60
C TYR A 217 20.54 34.44 -8.23
N VAL A 218 21.08 33.27 -8.60
CA VAL A 218 22.37 33.17 -9.32
C VAL A 218 22.32 33.96 -10.64
N LYS A 219 21.21 33.90 -11.39
CA LYS A 219 21.02 34.71 -12.60
C LYS A 219 21.06 36.21 -12.32
N SER A 220 20.48 36.67 -11.22
CA SER A 220 20.51 38.08 -10.82
C SER A 220 21.87 38.55 -10.34
N LEU A 221 22.63 37.65 -9.68
CA LEU A 221 23.93 37.93 -9.09
C LEU A 221 25.04 38.03 -10.15
N PHE A 222 25.10 37.06 -11.05
CA PHE A 222 26.17 36.97 -12.07
C PHE A 222 25.72 37.45 -13.46
N GLY A 223 24.42 37.52 -13.72
CA GLY A 223 23.84 37.86 -15.01
C GLY A 223 23.50 36.63 -15.87
N ALA A 224 22.59 36.83 -16.83
CA ALA A 224 21.99 35.76 -17.63
C ALA A 224 22.95 35.02 -18.59
N SER A 225 24.07 35.65 -18.96
CA SER A 225 25.06 35.10 -19.89
C SER A 225 26.35 34.64 -19.20
N SER A 226 26.40 34.71 -17.87
CA SER A 226 27.57 34.36 -17.06
C SER A 226 27.93 32.88 -17.13
N ALA A 227 29.20 32.56 -16.89
CA ALA A 227 29.67 31.18 -16.83
C ALA A 227 29.00 30.42 -15.67
N GLU A 228 28.84 31.09 -14.53
CA GLU A 228 28.21 30.61 -13.30
C GLU A 228 26.75 30.24 -13.54
N TYR A 229 25.96 31.13 -14.16
CA TYR A 229 24.58 30.78 -14.50
C TYR A 229 24.52 29.64 -15.53
N ASN A 230 25.46 29.59 -16.48
CA ASN A 230 25.53 28.52 -17.47
C ASN A 230 25.82 27.14 -16.86
N GLN A 231 26.55 27.06 -15.74
CA GLN A 231 26.78 25.81 -15.01
C GLN A 231 25.47 25.20 -14.48
N ILE A 232 24.57 26.03 -13.95
CA ILE A 232 23.36 25.53 -13.26
C ILE A 232 22.09 25.54 -14.11
N LYS A 233 22.03 26.33 -15.20
CA LYS A 233 20.79 26.54 -15.97
C LYS A 233 20.21 25.23 -16.51
N GLY A 234 21.07 24.27 -16.87
CA GLY A 234 20.68 22.97 -17.44
C GLY A 234 20.12 21.96 -16.44
N ILE A 235 20.35 22.15 -15.13
CA ILE A 235 19.90 21.21 -14.08
C ILE A 235 18.35 21.19 -14.03
N LYS A 236 17.70 20.05 -14.30
CA LYS A 236 16.25 20.02 -14.48
C LYS A 236 15.51 19.76 -13.16
N PHE A 237 14.46 20.52 -12.89
CA PHE A 237 13.52 20.26 -11.80
C PHE A 237 12.10 20.20 -12.36
N LYS A 238 11.34 19.16 -11.99
CA LYS A 238 9.97 18.96 -12.47
C LYS A 238 9.06 18.54 -11.32
N LYS A 239 7.84 19.10 -11.26
CA LYS A 239 6.81 18.62 -10.33
C LYS A 239 6.18 17.34 -10.89
N TYR A 240 6.03 16.32 -10.05
CA TYR A 240 5.36 15.07 -10.39
C TYR A 240 4.13 14.91 -9.50
N LYS A 241 3.12 14.19 -10.00
CA LYS A 241 1.97 13.72 -9.23
C LYS A 241 2.10 12.22 -9.08
N ASP A 242 1.80 11.69 -7.90
CA ASP A 242 1.52 10.26 -7.73
C ASP A 242 0.14 9.90 -8.27
#